data_AF-A0A0D0BFT3-F1
#
_entry.id   AF-A0A0D0BFT3-F1
#
_cell.length_a   1.000
_cell.length_b   1.000
_cell.length_c   1.000
_cell.angle_alpha   90.00
_cell.angle_beta   90.00
_cell.angle_gamma   90.00
#
_symmetry.space_group_name_H-M   'P 1'
#
loop_
_entity.id
_entity.type
_entity.pdbx_description
1 polymer ?
#
loop_
_entity_poly.entity_id
_entity_poly.type
_entity_poly.pdbx_seq_one_letter_code
_entity_poly.pdbx_strand_id
1 'polypeptide(L)'
;VQKNLWATQKHIEEILDEAYQTSSEIFLIFAASNSGEFYGYAKWVVSSSLDYTMSKPFKVKWICTERLPFNRVNHLRNAWNDDRPVRVSNDGMELEPAVGALLLKEWVKERKRR
;
A
#
# COMPACT_ATOMS: atom_id res chain seq x y z
N VAL A 1 11.13 -8.34 2.54
CA VAL A 1 11.10 -7.77 3.92
C VAL A 1 12.49 -7.44 4.46
N GLN A 2 13.47 -8.35 4.44
CA GLN A 2 14.76 -8.24 5.17
C GLN A 2 15.59 -6.94 5.00
N LYS A 3 15.44 -6.17 3.91
CA LYS A 3 16.23 -4.94 3.70
C LYS A 3 15.48 -3.64 3.96
N ASN A 4 14.16 -3.66 4.22
CA ASN A 4 13.33 -2.45 4.37
C ASN A 4 13.46 -1.43 3.22
N LEU A 5 13.90 -1.88 2.04
CA LEU A 5 14.05 -1.07 0.85
C LEU A 5 13.04 -1.53 -0.19
N TRP A 6 12.42 -0.57 -0.86
CA TRP A 6 11.54 -0.79 -1.99
C TRP A 6 11.92 0.13 -3.14
N ALA A 7 11.77 -0.35 -4.37
CA ALA A 7 11.94 0.45 -5.57
C ALA A 7 10.70 0.24 -6.45
N THR A 8 10.28 1.30 -7.14
CA THR A 8 9.08 1.29 -7.98
C THR A 8 9.40 1.93 -9.33
N GLN A 9 8.41 1.97 -10.23
CA GLN A 9 8.57 2.64 -11.51
C GLN A 9 8.52 4.17 -11.33
N LYS A 10 9.23 4.92 -12.18
CA LYS A 10 9.33 6.38 -12.08
C LYS A 10 7.99 7.11 -11.94
N HIS A 11 6.97 6.70 -12.70
CA HIS A 11 5.65 7.32 -12.63
C HIS A 11 4.96 7.12 -11.25
N ILE A 12 5.27 6.03 -10.55
CA ILE A 12 4.78 5.78 -9.18
C ILE A 12 5.57 6.62 -8.19
N GLU A 13 6.85 6.86 -8.43
CA GLU A 13 7.64 7.80 -7.62
C GLU A 13 7.03 9.21 -7.66
N GLU A 14 6.58 9.68 -8.83
CA GLU A 14 5.91 10.98 -8.98
C GLU A 14 4.61 11.08 -8.16
N ILE A 15 3.79 10.02 -8.16
CA ILE A 15 2.58 9.92 -7.32
C ILE A 15 2.95 9.95 -5.82
N LEU A 16 3.98 9.20 -5.45
CA LEU A 16 4.47 9.13 -4.09
C LEU A 16 5.00 10.49 -3.60
N ASP A 17 5.73 11.23 -4.44
CA ASP A 17 6.21 12.58 -4.13
C ASP A 17 5.06 13.54 -3.80
N GLU A 18 4.01 13.52 -4.62
CA GLU A 18 2.81 14.34 -4.39
C GLU A 18 2.11 13.94 -3.09
N ALA A 19 1.93 12.63 -2.87
CA ALA A 19 1.37 12.12 -1.62
C ALA A 19 2.21 12.54 -0.41
N TYR A 20 3.53 12.61 -0.52
CA TYR A 20 4.41 13.01 0.57
C TYR A 20 4.27 14.49 0.94
N GLN A 21 4.02 15.34 -0.03
CA GLN A 21 3.80 16.77 0.21
C GLN A 21 2.43 17.06 0.82
N THR A 22 1.43 16.22 0.52
CA THR A 22 0.03 16.46 0.87
C THR A 22 -0.47 15.65 2.06
N SER A 23 0.18 14.53 2.38
CA SER A 23 -0.27 13.57 3.39
C SER A 23 0.70 13.47 4.56
N SER A 24 0.16 13.32 5.78
CA SER A 24 0.96 13.12 6.98
C SER A 24 1.56 11.71 7.09
N GLU A 25 0.90 10.71 6.50
CA GLU A 25 1.31 9.32 6.52
C GLU A 25 0.99 8.62 5.20
N ILE A 26 1.91 7.81 4.71
CA ILE A 26 1.73 7.03 3.48
C ILE A 26 1.89 5.55 3.78
N PHE A 27 0.89 4.78 3.36
CA PHE A 27 0.87 3.33 3.48
C PHE A 27 0.90 2.70 2.10
N LEU A 28 1.78 1.71 1.93
CA LEU A 28 1.91 0.92 0.73
C LEU A 28 1.33 -0.46 1.00
N ILE A 29 0.38 -0.87 0.18
CA ILE A 29 -0.27 -2.18 0.26
C ILE A 29 0.29 -3.06 -0.85
N PHE A 30 0.80 -4.22 -0.46
CA PHE A 30 1.48 -5.12 -1.39
C PHE A 30 0.54 -6.24 -1.82
N ALA A 31 0.38 -6.40 -3.13
CA ALA A 31 -0.29 -7.53 -3.75
C ALA A 31 0.61 -8.08 -4.86
N ALA A 32 0.45 -9.37 -5.17
CA ALA A 32 1.07 -9.95 -6.36
C ALA A 32 0.00 -10.27 -7.40
N SER A 33 0.28 -9.97 -8.67
CA SER A 33 -0.62 -10.29 -9.76
C SER A 33 -0.98 -11.77 -9.76
N ASN A 34 -2.26 -12.08 -9.97
CA ASN A 34 -2.81 -13.45 -10.02
C ASN A 34 -2.65 -14.29 -8.74
N SER A 35 -2.32 -13.68 -7.59
CA SER A 35 -2.21 -14.41 -6.32
C SER A 35 -3.55 -14.66 -5.63
N GLY A 36 -4.54 -13.78 -5.85
CA GLY A 36 -5.80 -13.80 -5.12
C GLY A 36 -5.70 -13.27 -3.67
N GLU A 37 -4.55 -12.72 -3.26
CA GLU A 37 -4.30 -12.28 -1.88
C GLU A 37 -3.42 -11.01 -1.83
N PHE A 38 -3.55 -10.25 -0.74
CA PHE A 38 -2.56 -9.25 -0.36
C PHE A 38 -1.48 -9.89 0.52
N TYR A 39 -0.26 -9.37 0.45
CA TYR A 39 0.93 -9.87 1.15
C TYR A 39 1.35 -9.01 2.33
N GLY A 40 0.54 -8.00 2.65
CA GLY A 40 0.76 -7.11 3.78
C GLY A 40 0.87 -5.65 3.35
N TYR A 41 1.29 -4.84 4.30
CA TYR A 41 1.43 -3.41 4.09
C TYR A 41 2.58 -2.84 4.92
N ALA A 42 3.14 -1.75 4.42
CA ALA A 42 4.23 -1.03 5.05
C ALA A 42 3.93 0.47 5.07
N LYS A 43 4.47 1.17 6.05
CA LYS A 43 4.49 2.63 6.05
C LYS A 43 5.74 3.10 5.34
N TRP A 44 5.62 4.08 4.45
CA TRP A 44 6.79 4.72 3.87
C TRP A 44 7.52 5.53 4.94
N VAL A 45 8.84 5.37 4.99
CA VAL A 45 9.73 6.13 5.87
C VAL A 45 10.69 6.92 5.00
N VAL A 46 10.64 8.24 5.11
CA VAL A 46 11.64 9.10 4.48
C VAL A 46 12.97 8.95 5.21
N SER A 47 13.99 8.49 4.48
CA SER A 47 15.39 8.67 4.88
C SER A 47 15.65 10.17 4.75
N SER A 48 16.06 10.84 5.82
CA SER A 48 16.51 12.24 5.90
C SER A 48 16.57 13.03 4.58
N SER A 49 16.06 14.26 4.57
CA SER A 49 15.87 15.20 3.44
C SER A 49 16.98 15.33 2.38
N LEU A 50 18.19 14.81 2.61
CA LEU A 50 19.32 14.81 1.68
C LEU A 50 19.38 13.59 0.73
N ASP A 51 18.59 12.54 0.96
CA ASP A 51 18.65 11.28 0.20
C ASP A 51 17.57 11.13 -0.89
N TYR A 52 16.78 12.18 -1.14
CA TYR A 52 15.64 12.17 -2.07
C TYR A 52 16.07 12.29 -3.54
N THR A 53 16.97 11.41 -3.98
CA THR A 53 17.27 11.27 -5.41
C THR A 53 16.31 10.23 -5.99
N MET A 54 15.53 10.63 -7.00
CA MET A 54 14.48 9.89 -7.75
C MET A 54 14.97 8.65 -8.54
N SER A 55 15.92 7.91 -7.98
CA SER A 55 16.49 6.70 -8.55
C SER A 55 16.99 5.70 -7.50
N LYS A 56 16.80 6.01 -6.21
CA LYS A 56 17.24 5.15 -5.11
C LYS A 56 16.04 4.42 -4.50
N PRO A 57 16.21 3.15 -4.08
CA PRO A 57 15.22 2.47 -3.27
C PRO A 57 14.87 3.31 -2.04
N PHE A 58 13.57 3.49 -1.78
CA PHE A 58 13.08 4.20 -0.59
C PHE A 58 12.90 3.23 0.58
N LYS A 59 12.95 3.76 1.80
CA LYS A 59 12.81 2.96 3.01
C LYS A 59 11.35 2.74 3.35
N VAL A 60 10.99 1.53 3.74
CA VAL A 60 9.66 1.20 4.26
C VAL A 60 9.78 0.54 5.62
N LYS A 61 8.82 0.82 6.50
CA LYS A 61 8.62 0.09 7.74
C LYS A 61 7.47 -0.87 7.56
N TRP A 62 7.78 -2.16 7.41
CA TRP A 62 6.75 -3.20 7.38
C TRP A 62 5.94 -3.19 8.67
N ILE A 63 4.62 -3.09 8.54
CA ILE A 63 3.69 -3.14 9.68
C ILE A 63 3.03 -4.51 9.76
N CYS A 64 2.66 -5.07 8.61
CA CYS A 64 2.08 -6.39 8.51
C CYS A 64 2.67 -7.13 7.30
N THR A 65 3.03 -8.39 7.49
CA THR A 65 3.50 -9.30 6.43
C THR A 65 2.61 -10.55 6.32
N GLU A 66 1.48 -10.55 7.02
CA GLU A 66 0.49 -11.63 6.93
C GLU A 66 -0.30 -11.53 5.63
N ARG A 67 -0.76 -12.66 5.13
CA ARG A 67 -1.61 -12.71 3.94
C ARG A 67 -3.05 -12.34 4.28
N LEU A 68 -3.70 -11.58 3.39
CA LEU A 68 -5.12 -11.29 3.45
C LEU A 68 -5.79 -11.74 2.14
N PRO A 69 -6.62 -12.79 2.16
CA PRO A 69 -7.31 -13.26 0.96
C PRO A 69 -8.26 -12.20 0.37
N PHE A 70 -8.34 -12.08 -0.96
CA PHE A 70 -9.18 -11.07 -1.61
C PHE A 70 -10.67 -11.23 -1.30
N ASN A 71 -11.13 -12.44 -0.99
CA ASN A 71 -12.53 -12.65 -0.61
C ASN A 71 -12.93 -11.88 0.66
N ARG A 72 -11.96 -11.55 1.53
CA ARG A 72 -12.18 -10.76 2.76
C ARG A 72 -12.56 -9.32 2.45
N VAL A 73 -12.13 -8.80 1.31
CA VAL A 73 -12.28 -7.39 0.92
C VAL A 73 -13.28 -7.18 -0.21
N ASN A 74 -14.05 -8.20 -0.60
CA ASN A 74 -15.04 -8.10 -1.69
C ASN A 74 -16.07 -6.96 -1.50
N HIS A 75 -16.29 -6.54 -0.25
CA HIS A 75 -17.19 -5.46 0.12
C HIS A 75 -16.56 -4.06 0.02
N LEU A 76 -15.24 -3.97 -0.15
CA LEU A 76 -14.51 -2.71 -0.23
C LEU A 76 -14.39 -2.27 -1.69
N ARG A 77 -14.80 -1.03 -1.94
CA ARG A 77 -14.74 -0.35 -3.24
C ARG A 77 -14.02 0.98 -3.08
N ASN A 78 -13.35 1.41 -4.14
CA ASN A 78 -12.58 2.64 -4.14
C ASN A 78 -13.23 3.68 -5.06
N ALA A 79 -13.81 4.73 -4.48
CA ALA A 79 -14.44 5.82 -5.24
C ALA A 79 -13.46 6.54 -6.19
N TRP A 80 -12.15 6.50 -5.89
CA TRP A 80 -11.10 7.10 -6.73
C TRP A 80 -10.71 6.25 -7.94
N ASN A 81 -11.29 5.05 -8.09
CA ASN A 81 -11.07 4.14 -9.20
C ASN A 81 -12.39 3.64 -9.80
N ASP A 82 -13.28 4.56 -10.21
CA ASP A 82 -14.61 4.23 -10.76
C ASP A 82 -15.46 3.33 -9.84
N ASP A 83 -15.32 3.44 -8.52
CA ASP A 83 -15.96 2.56 -7.53
C ASP A 83 -15.69 1.05 -7.75
N ARG A 84 -14.55 0.73 -8.38
CA ARG A 84 -14.13 -0.66 -8.59
C ARG A 84 -13.75 -1.31 -7.26
N PRO A 85 -13.89 -2.64 -7.14
CA PRO A 85 -13.41 -3.37 -5.97
C PRO A 85 -11.94 -3.09 -5.72
N VAL A 86 -11.52 -2.94 -4.46
CA VAL A 86 -10.13 -2.60 -4.09
C VAL A 86 -9.09 -3.62 -4.58
N ARG A 87 -9.50 -4.88 -4.78
CA ARG A 87 -8.64 -5.91 -5.38
C ARG A 87 -8.36 -5.69 -6.88
N VAL A 88 -9.09 -4.79 -7.52
CA VAL A 88 -8.96 -4.40 -8.93
C VAL A 88 -8.28 -3.03 -8.98
N SER A 89 -7.05 -3.00 -8.48
CA SER A 89 -6.19 -1.81 -8.47
C SER A 89 -4.97 -2.07 -9.33
N ASN A 90 -4.63 -1.12 -10.18
CA ASN A 90 -3.36 -1.14 -10.90
C ASN A 90 -2.23 -0.76 -9.94
N ASP A 91 -0.98 -1.02 -10.34
CA ASP A 91 0.18 -0.57 -9.59
C ASP A 91 0.17 0.97 -9.50
N GLY A 92 0.51 1.51 -8.33
CA GLY A 92 0.41 2.95 -8.05
C GLY A 92 -1.02 3.51 -7.88
N MET A 93 -2.07 2.69 -7.91
CA MET A 93 -3.44 3.17 -7.67
C MET A 93 -3.63 3.63 -6.22
N GLU A 94 -3.98 4.90 -6.04
CA GLU A 94 -4.35 5.43 -4.73
C GLU A 94 -5.71 4.92 -4.26
N LEU A 95 -5.83 4.75 -2.94
CA LEU A 95 -7.10 4.42 -2.29
C LEU A 95 -7.60 5.62 -1.49
N GLU A 96 -8.91 5.85 -1.56
CA GLU A 96 -9.58 6.81 -0.69
C GLU A 96 -9.24 6.48 0.80
N PRO A 97 -8.86 7.47 1.64
CA PRO A 97 -8.33 7.21 2.97
C PRO A 97 -9.25 6.35 3.86
N ALA A 98 -10.57 6.54 3.78
CA ALA A 98 -11.52 5.74 4.55
C ALA A 98 -11.49 4.27 4.10
N VAL A 99 -11.43 4.02 2.79
CA VAL A 99 -11.32 2.68 2.19
C VAL A 99 -9.99 2.03 2.55
N GLY A 100 -8.89 2.77 2.46
CA GLY A 100 -7.58 2.31 2.90
C GLY A 100 -7.58 1.89 4.38
N ALA A 101 -8.15 2.71 5.26
CA ALA A 101 -8.26 2.39 6.68
C ALA A 101 -9.12 1.14 6.96
N LEU A 102 -10.23 0.96 6.22
CA LEU A 102 -11.06 -0.24 6.31
C LEU A 102 -10.30 -1.49 5.85
N LEU A 103 -9.55 -1.39 4.76
CA LEU A 103 -8.70 -2.47 4.26
C LEU A 103 -7.66 -2.90 5.31
N LEU A 104 -6.95 -1.94 5.93
CA LEU A 104 -6.00 -2.26 7.00
C LEU A 104 -6.66 -2.98 8.20
N LYS A 105 -7.91 -2.63 8.53
CA LYS A 105 -8.69 -3.30 9.59
C LYS A 105 -9.03 -4.76 9.25
N GLU A 106 -9.13 -5.14 7.98
CA GLU A 106 -9.39 -6.55 7.63
C GLU A 106 -8.25 -7.49 8.05
N TRP A 107 -6.99 -7.04 8.03
CA TRP A 107 -5.88 -7.81 8.61
C TRP A 107 -6.05 -8.05 10.11
N VAL A 108 -6.56 -7.06 10.86
CA VAL A 108 -6.81 -7.21 12.30
C VAL A 108 -7.91 -8.25 12.54
N LYS A 109 -8.97 -8.25 11.72
CA LYS A 109 -10.05 -9.24 11.81
C LYS A 109 -9.57 -10.64 11.45
N GLU A 110 -8.74 -10.76 10.41
CA GLU A 110 -8.20 -12.04 9.96
C GLU A 110 -7.31 -12.69 11.02
N ARG A 111 -6.46 -11.90 11.68
CA ARG A 111 -5.59 -12.38 12.77
C ARG A 111 -6.36 -12.91 13.99
N LYS A 112 -7.54 -12.37 14.29
CA LYS A 112 -8.39 -12.82 15.41
C LYS A 112 -9.14 -14.12 15.13
N ARG A 113 -9.21 -14.55 13.87
CA ARG A 113 -9.90 -15.78 13.46
C ARG A 113 -9.00 -17.02 13.48
N ARG A 114 -7.69 -16.81 13.50
CA ARG A 114 -6.69 -17.87 13.68
C ARG A 114 -6.49 -18.13 15.17
#